data_AF-A0A3P7E5P4-F1
#
_entry.id   AF-A0A3P7E5P4-F1
#
_cell.length_a   1.000
_cell.length_b   1.000
_cell.length_c   1.000
_cell.angle_alpha   90.00
_cell.angle_beta   90.00
_cell.angle_gamma   90.00
#
_symmetry.space_group_name_H-M   'P 1'
#
loop_
_entity.id
_entity.type
_entity.pdbx_description
1 polymer ?
#
loop_
_entity_poly.entity_id
_entity_poly.type
_entity_poly.pdbx_seq_one_letter_code
_entity_poly.pdbx_strand_id
1 'polypeptide(L)'
;MKKKNFSNTNSNKIIYEDIEKRLMAMNLSADPCDNFFEYACGQWNRDHMIPDDMFAYGTFASIRENVRQQMRVLLESDVQQKSRSIEMTHIAYQTCMNVSKIEPVKSSYVFFFFLDQGALGLGRGSRDYYLNATMFAKHLNAYRKYQLDIIKLLLDDANITYNLSQLIIDLNDIINFETKFA
;
A
#
# COMPACT_ATOMS: atom_id res chain seq x y z
N MET A 1 -32.76 -25.38 19.50
CA MET A 1 -32.80 -24.97 18.08
C MET A 1 -33.11 -26.20 17.22
N LYS A 2 -34.22 -26.18 16.48
CA LYS A 2 -34.63 -27.30 15.61
C LYS A 2 -33.63 -27.43 14.44
N LYS A 3 -32.88 -28.54 14.38
CA LYS A 3 -32.08 -28.92 13.20
C LYS A 3 -33.04 -29.19 12.04
N LYS A 4 -33.23 -28.23 11.13
CA LYS A 4 -33.83 -28.50 9.81
C LYS A 4 -32.78 -29.25 8.99
N ASN A 5 -33.07 -30.50 8.63
CA ASN A 5 -32.31 -31.28 7.67
C ASN A 5 -32.44 -30.61 6.28
N PHE A 6 -31.50 -29.73 5.95
CA PHE A 6 -31.35 -29.21 4.61
C PHE A 6 -30.55 -30.23 3.78
N SER A 7 -31.17 -30.74 2.71
CA SER A 7 -30.60 -31.66 1.73
C SER A 7 -29.20 -31.24 1.28
N ASN A 8 -28.23 -32.15 1.29
CA ASN A 8 -26.81 -31.88 1.04
C ASN A 8 -26.52 -31.49 -0.43
N THR A 9 -26.87 -30.27 -0.83
CA THR A 9 -26.52 -29.67 -2.12
C THR A 9 -25.24 -28.85 -1.99
N ASN A 10 -24.46 -28.72 -3.06
CA ASN A 10 -23.23 -27.90 -3.06
C ASN A 10 -23.50 -26.45 -2.61
N SER A 11 -24.69 -25.92 -2.94
CA SER A 11 -25.16 -24.61 -2.48
C SER A 11 -25.24 -24.51 -0.96
N ASN A 12 -25.72 -25.56 -0.28
CA ASN A 12 -25.80 -25.56 1.18
C ASN A 12 -24.42 -25.56 1.81
N LYS A 13 -23.44 -26.27 1.24
CA LYS A 13 -22.05 -26.24 1.70
C LYS A 13 -21.47 -24.83 1.66
N ILE A 14 -21.63 -24.12 0.53
CA ILE A 14 -21.15 -22.73 0.38
C ILE A 14 -21.80 -21.80 1.41
N ILE A 15 -23.10 -21.96 1.65
CA ILE A 15 -23.83 -21.16 2.65
C ILE A 15 -23.29 -21.43 4.06
N TYR A 16 -23.05 -22.70 4.44
CA TYR A 16 -22.50 -23.03 5.75
C TYR A 16 -21.09 -22.45 5.93
N GLU A 17 -20.23 -22.54 4.92
CA GLU A 17 -18.88 -21.95 4.96
C GLU A 17 -18.92 -20.42 5.12
N ASP A 18 -19.85 -19.73 4.45
CA ASP A 18 -20.02 -18.28 4.61
C ASP A 18 -20.53 -17.91 6.01
N ILE A 19 -21.51 -18.67 6.54
CA ILE A 19 -22.03 -18.47 7.90
C ILE A 19 -20.93 -18.71 8.95
N GLU A 20 -20.16 -19.78 8.81
CA GLU A 20 -19.05 -20.09 9.73
C GLU A 20 -18.01 -18.96 9.74
N LYS A 21 -17.59 -18.47 8.57
CA LYS A 21 -16.67 -17.33 8.47
C LYS A 21 -17.20 -16.08 9.16
N ARG A 22 -18.49 -15.77 8.99
CA ARG A 22 -19.12 -14.63 9.66
C ARG A 22 -19.16 -14.80 11.17
N LEU A 23 -19.56 -15.98 11.66
CA LEU A 23 -19.61 -16.25 13.09
C LEU A 23 -18.22 -16.19 13.74
N MET A 24 -17.18 -16.64 13.05
CA MET A 24 -15.78 -16.53 13.53
C MET A 24 -15.28 -15.08 13.57
N ALA A 25 -15.85 -14.17 12.77
CA ALA A 25 -15.46 -12.76 12.75
C ALA A 25 -16.14 -11.93 13.86
N MET A 26 -17.26 -12.40 14.40
CA MET A 26 -18.09 -11.67 15.35
C MET A 26 -17.61 -11.82 16.80
N ASN A 27 -17.71 -10.75 17.59
CA ASN A 27 -17.58 -10.80 19.04
C ASN A 27 -18.97 -10.90 19.69
N LEU A 28 -19.43 -12.13 19.95
CA LEU A 28 -20.76 -12.37 20.54
C LEU A 28 -20.91 -11.89 21.99
N SER A 29 -19.82 -11.46 22.65
CA SER A 29 -19.86 -10.90 24.00
C SER A 29 -20.14 -9.39 24.03
N ALA A 30 -20.06 -8.69 22.89
CA ALA A 30 -20.36 -7.27 22.79
C ALA A 30 -21.86 -7.05 22.53
N ASP A 31 -22.45 -6.00 23.11
CA ASP A 31 -23.84 -5.63 22.81
C ASP A 31 -23.91 -4.94 21.43
N PRO A 32 -24.65 -5.48 20.45
CA PRO A 32 -24.82 -4.85 19.14
C PRO A 32 -25.51 -3.47 19.21
N CYS A 33 -26.28 -3.17 20.26
CA CYS A 33 -26.95 -1.89 20.44
C CYS A 33 -25.98 -0.78 20.92
N ASP A 34 -24.92 -1.16 21.63
CA ASP A 34 -23.91 -0.23 22.14
C ASP A 34 -22.78 0.01 21.11
N ASN A 35 -22.24 -1.07 20.55
CA ASN A 35 -21.15 -1.00 19.57
C ASN A 35 -21.28 -2.12 18.53
N PHE A 36 -22.05 -1.85 17.48
CA PHE A 36 -22.27 -2.79 16.39
C PHE A 36 -20.96 -3.16 15.65
N PHE A 37 -19.95 -2.28 15.62
CA PHE A 37 -18.66 -2.57 14.98
C PHE A 37 -17.88 -3.63 15.76
N GLU A 38 -17.79 -3.51 17.09
CA GLU A 38 -17.13 -4.53 17.93
C GLU A 38 -17.90 -5.84 17.89
N TYR A 39 -19.24 -5.81 17.94
CA TYR A 39 -20.06 -7.01 17.81
C TYR A 39 -19.82 -7.74 16.47
N ALA A 40 -19.84 -7.00 15.36
CA ALA A 40 -19.75 -7.59 14.03
C ALA A 40 -18.32 -8.00 13.61
N CYS A 41 -17.30 -7.26 14.05
CA CYS A 41 -15.92 -7.39 13.55
C CYS A 41 -14.86 -7.59 14.65
N GLY A 42 -15.24 -7.53 15.93
CA GLY A 42 -14.30 -7.49 17.04
C GLY A 42 -13.36 -8.71 17.10
N GLN A 43 -13.87 -9.90 16.79
CA GLN A 43 -13.02 -11.10 16.75
C GLN A 43 -12.10 -11.07 15.53
N TRP A 44 -12.60 -10.66 14.36
CA TRP A 44 -11.78 -10.53 13.16
C TRP A 44 -10.60 -9.57 13.36
N ASN A 45 -10.83 -8.41 13.99
CA ASN A 45 -9.79 -7.42 14.28
C ASN A 45 -8.72 -7.95 15.24
N ARG A 46 -9.09 -8.84 16.17
CA ARG A 46 -8.13 -9.50 17.08
C ARG A 46 -7.27 -10.53 16.37
N ASP A 47 -7.86 -11.28 15.45
CA ASP A 47 -7.18 -12.36 14.75
C ASP A 47 -6.36 -11.87 13.54
N HIS A 48 -6.63 -10.66 13.04
CA HIS A 48 -6.00 -10.08 11.85
C HIS A 48 -5.34 -8.74 12.17
N MET A 49 -4.15 -8.79 12.77
CA MET A 49 -3.32 -7.61 12.96
C MET A 49 -2.91 -7.00 11.62
N ILE A 50 -2.73 -5.68 11.59
CA ILE A 50 -2.27 -4.96 10.40
C ILE A 50 -0.82 -5.40 10.10
N PRO A 51 -0.54 -5.97 8.91
CA PRO A 51 0.83 -6.32 8.51
C PRO A 51 1.75 -5.11 8.41
N ASP A 52 3.07 -5.31 8.62
CA ASP A 52 4.06 -4.23 8.63
C ASP A 52 4.18 -3.45 7.31
N ASP A 53 3.81 -4.07 6.19
CA ASP A 53 3.81 -3.47 4.85
C ASP A 53 2.50 -2.74 4.50
N MET A 54 1.56 -2.64 5.46
CA MET A 54 0.24 -2.05 5.26
C MET A 54 -0.09 -1.01 6.33
N PHE A 55 -0.83 0.02 5.94
CA PHE A 55 -1.34 1.03 6.88
C PHE A 55 -2.73 0.69 7.44
N ALA A 56 -3.46 -0.21 6.79
CA ALA A 56 -4.77 -0.67 7.20
C ALA A 56 -5.03 -2.08 6.65
N TYR A 57 -5.65 -2.93 7.47
CA TYR A 57 -6.01 -4.30 7.08
C TYR A 57 -7.48 -4.56 7.39
N GLY A 58 -8.16 -5.13 6.41
CA GLY A 58 -9.61 -5.33 6.40
C GLY A 58 -10.00 -6.34 5.33
N THR A 59 -11.30 -6.61 5.18
CA THR A 59 -11.80 -7.56 4.17
C THR A 59 -11.34 -7.20 2.75
N PHE A 60 -11.36 -5.91 2.37
CA PHE A 60 -10.90 -5.49 1.04
C PHE A 60 -9.39 -5.70 0.83
N ALA A 61 -8.57 -5.46 1.85
CA ALA A 61 -7.13 -5.72 1.78
C ALA A 61 -6.86 -7.22 1.66
N SER A 62 -7.56 -8.04 2.47
CA SER A 62 -7.45 -9.50 2.41
C SER A 62 -7.84 -10.06 1.03
N ILE A 63 -8.94 -9.59 0.44
CA ILE A 63 -9.36 -9.99 -0.92
C ILE A 63 -8.32 -9.54 -1.95
N ARG A 64 -7.81 -8.31 -1.86
CA ARG A 64 -6.78 -7.80 -2.77
C ARG A 64 -5.52 -8.66 -2.72
N GLU A 65 -5.07 -9.04 -1.52
CA GLU A 65 -3.91 -9.93 -1.37
C GLU A 65 -4.17 -11.31 -1.95
N ASN A 66 -5.36 -11.89 -1.72
CA ASN A 66 -5.71 -13.18 -2.31
C ASN A 66 -5.67 -13.14 -3.85
N VAL A 67 -6.24 -12.09 -4.47
CA VAL A 67 -6.19 -11.88 -5.92
C VAL A 67 -4.75 -11.67 -6.39
N ARG A 68 -3.94 -10.90 -5.65
CA ARG A 68 -2.52 -10.68 -5.96
C ARG A 68 -1.73 -11.98 -5.98
N GLN A 69 -1.96 -12.89 -5.03
CA GLN A 69 -1.31 -14.20 -5.01
C GLN A 69 -1.76 -15.08 -6.19
N GLN A 70 -3.05 -15.08 -6.54
CA GLN A 70 -3.53 -15.80 -7.72
C GLN A 70 -2.91 -15.25 -9.01
N MET A 71 -2.83 -13.93 -9.15
CA MET A 71 -2.16 -13.28 -10.28
C MET A 71 -0.68 -13.65 -10.36
N ARG A 72 0.02 -13.67 -9.23
CA ARG A 72 1.42 -14.11 -9.16
C ARG A 72 1.59 -15.53 -9.71
N VAL A 73 0.78 -16.48 -9.23
CA VAL A 73 0.82 -17.87 -9.72
C VAL A 73 0.59 -17.96 -11.23
N LEU A 74 -0.35 -17.19 -11.76
CA LEU A 74 -0.62 -17.15 -13.19
C LEU A 74 0.58 -16.57 -13.98
N LEU A 75 1.15 -15.46 -13.53
CA LEU A 75 2.25 -14.74 -14.20
C LEU A 75 3.61 -15.46 -14.10
N GLU A 76 3.81 -16.27 -13.07
CA GLU A 76 4.99 -17.11 -12.89
C GLU A 76 4.85 -18.50 -13.54
N SER A 77 3.67 -18.84 -14.06
CA SER A 77 3.45 -20.14 -14.70
C SER A 77 4.11 -20.26 -16.08
N ASP A 78 4.65 -21.44 -16.39
CA ASP A 78 5.28 -21.78 -17.68
C ASP A 78 4.27 -22.14 -18.78
N VAL A 79 3.00 -21.71 -18.63
CA VAL A 79 1.95 -22.05 -19.59
C VAL A 79 2.17 -21.30 -20.90
N GLN A 80 1.96 -21.98 -22.03
CA GLN A 80 1.99 -21.33 -23.34
C GLN A 80 0.87 -20.27 -23.43
N GLN A 81 1.28 -19.02 -23.60
CA GLN A 81 0.34 -17.90 -23.64
C GLN A 81 -0.44 -17.88 -24.96
N LYS A 82 -1.77 -17.75 -24.84
CA LYS A 82 -2.68 -17.83 -25.99
C LYS A 82 -2.73 -16.55 -26.83
N SER A 83 -2.25 -15.43 -26.28
CA SER A 83 -2.30 -14.13 -26.95
C SER A 83 -1.07 -13.30 -26.62
N ARG A 84 -0.67 -12.46 -27.58
CA ARG A 84 0.45 -11.52 -27.45
C ARG A 84 0.28 -10.55 -26.27
N SER A 85 -0.95 -10.13 -25.97
CA SER A 85 -1.24 -9.24 -24.84
C SER A 85 -0.94 -9.90 -23.48
N ILE A 86 -1.27 -11.19 -23.34
CA ILE A 86 -0.93 -11.94 -22.12
C ILE A 86 0.58 -12.18 -22.05
N GLU A 87 1.22 -12.55 -23.17
CA GLU A 87 2.68 -12.68 -23.25
C GLU A 87 3.41 -11.40 -22.82
N MET A 88 2.98 -10.23 -23.31
CA MET A 88 3.53 -8.93 -22.90
C MET A 88 3.34 -8.66 -21.40
N THR A 89 2.24 -9.12 -20.82
CA THR A 89 1.99 -8.99 -19.37
C THR A 89 2.96 -9.84 -18.56
N HIS A 90 3.25 -11.07 -19.01
CA HIS A 90 4.28 -11.92 -18.41
C HIS A 90 5.67 -11.30 -18.52
N ILE A 91 6.05 -10.79 -19.70
CA ILE A 91 7.35 -10.12 -19.90
C ILE A 91 7.49 -8.89 -19.00
N ALA A 92 6.43 -8.09 -18.86
CA ALA A 92 6.44 -6.93 -17.97
C ALA A 92 6.64 -7.37 -16.50
N TYR A 93 5.93 -8.40 -16.06
CA TYR A 93 6.09 -8.97 -14.71
C TYR A 93 7.51 -9.49 -14.47
N GLN A 94 8.05 -10.32 -15.38
CA GLN A 94 9.38 -10.89 -15.25
C GLN A 94 10.49 -9.83 -15.27
N THR A 95 10.34 -8.80 -16.11
CA THR A 95 11.26 -7.66 -16.13
C THR A 95 11.25 -6.91 -14.81
N CYS A 96 10.06 -6.66 -14.25
CA CYS A 96 9.89 -5.97 -12.97
C CYS A 96 10.43 -6.77 -11.78
N MET A 97 10.25 -8.10 -11.78
CA MET A 97 10.69 -8.98 -10.69
C MET A 97 12.18 -9.35 -10.74
N ASN A 98 12.86 -9.13 -11.87
CA ASN A 98 14.28 -9.45 -12.02
C ASN A 98 15.17 -8.34 -11.45
N VAL A 99 15.23 -8.27 -10.12
CA VAL A 99 16.02 -7.28 -9.38
C VAL A 99 17.47 -7.26 -9.84
N SER A 100 18.10 -8.42 -10.08
CA SER A 100 19.49 -8.51 -10.56
C SER A 100 19.76 -7.81 -11.89
N LYS A 101 18.73 -7.66 -12.75
CA LYS A 101 18.84 -6.88 -14.00
C LYS A 101 18.53 -5.40 -13.81
N ILE A 102 17.76 -5.04 -12.78
CA ILE A 102 17.37 -3.65 -12.49
C ILE A 102 18.49 -2.93 -11.73
N GLU A 103 19.07 -3.57 -10.70
CA GLU A 103 20.09 -2.97 -9.82
C GLU A 103 21.23 -2.26 -10.59
N PRO A 104 21.84 -2.86 -11.64
CA PRO A 104 22.97 -2.23 -12.33
C PRO A 104 22.58 -1.01 -13.17
N VAL A 105 21.30 -0.85 -13.50
CA VAL A 105 20.80 0.22 -14.39
C VAL A 105 20.22 1.37 -13.59
N LYS A 106 20.18 1.28 -12.25
CA LYS A 106 19.69 2.33 -11.34
C LYS A 106 20.49 3.62 -11.52
N SER A 107 20.02 4.46 -12.43
CA SER A 107 20.57 5.77 -12.71
C SER A 107 19.42 6.74 -12.86
N SER A 108 19.51 7.87 -12.18
CA SER A 108 18.58 8.99 -12.32
C SER A 108 18.44 9.45 -13.78
N TYR A 109 19.50 9.40 -14.58
CA TYR A 109 19.46 9.73 -16.02
C TYR A 109 18.51 8.84 -16.83
N VAL A 110 18.30 7.60 -16.38
CA VAL A 110 17.45 6.62 -17.08
C VAL A 110 16.05 6.57 -16.48
N PHE A 111 15.90 6.81 -15.17
CA PHE A 111 14.64 6.54 -14.46
C PHE A 111 13.91 7.77 -13.93
N PHE A 112 14.47 8.97 -14.03
CA PHE A 112 13.79 10.19 -13.60
C PHE A 112 12.74 10.65 -14.61
N PHE A 113 11.61 9.95 -14.65
CA PHE A 113 10.51 10.24 -15.57
C PHE A 113 9.34 11.02 -14.96
N PHE A 114 9.33 11.22 -13.64
CA PHE A 114 8.16 11.81 -12.99
C PHE A 114 8.52 12.64 -11.76
N LEU A 115 8.35 13.96 -11.86
CA LEU A 115 8.19 14.87 -10.73
C LEU A 115 6.70 15.23 -10.65
N ASP A 116 5.96 14.53 -9.81
CA ASP A 116 4.57 14.89 -9.52
C ASP A 116 4.46 15.50 -8.13
N GLN A 117 4.04 16.75 -8.12
CA GLN A 117 3.79 17.55 -6.92
C GLN A 117 2.28 17.78 -6.73
N GLY A 118 1.40 17.07 -7.47
CA GLY A 118 -0.05 17.26 -7.37
C GLY A 118 -0.64 17.01 -5.98
N ALA A 119 0.05 16.23 -5.15
CA ALA A 119 -0.31 15.98 -3.76
C ALA A 119 0.67 16.63 -2.75
N LEU A 120 1.50 17.60 -3.16
CA LEU A 120 2.57 18.20 -2.34
C LEU A 120 3.51 17.14 -1.72
N GLY A 121 3.71 16.01 -2.40
CA GLY A 121 4.61 14.94 -1.95
C GLY A 121 4.25 14.20 -0.63
N LEU A 122 3.18 14.60 0.07
CA LEU A 122 2.78 13.99 1.35
C LEU A 122 1.55 13.05 1.25
N GLY A 123 1.07 12.77 0.03
CA GLY A 123 -0.03 11.85 -0.21
C GLY A 123 -1.42 12.47 0.02
N ARG A 124 -2.45 11.63 0.14
CA ARG A 124 -3.84 12.10 0.35
C ARG A 124 -3.96 12.80 1.70
N GLY A 125 -4.55 14.00 1.71
CA GLY A 125 -4.69 14.84 2.92
C GLY A 125 -3.46 15.70 3.24
N SER A 126 -2.49 15.80 2.32
CA SER A 126 -1.22 16.50 2.50
C SER A 126 -1.32 17.91 3.09
N ARG A 127 -2.38 18.65 2.73
CA ARG A 127 -2.67 19.98 3.24
C ARG A 127 -2.60 20.07 4.77
N ASP A 128 -3.28 19.16 5.48
CA ASP A 128 -3.42 19.25 6.94
C ASP A 128 -2.08 19.03 7.65
N TYR A 129 -1.17 18.29 7.03
CA TYR A 129 0.17 18.05 7.57
C TYR A 129 1.01 19.33 7.60
N TYR A 130 0.86 20.23 6.63
CA TYR A 130 1.52 21.54 6.63
C TYR A 130 0.87 22.50 7.64
N LEU A 131 -0.47 22.49 7.73
CA LEU A 131 -1.22 23.44 8.55
C LEU A 131 -1.08 23.21 10.06
N ASN A 132 -0.81 21.98 10.50
CA ASN A 132 -0.60 21.67 11.92
C ASN A 132 0.79 21.03 12.16
N ALA A 133 1.82 21.88 12.13
CA ALA A 133 3.20 21.48 12.33
C ALA A 133 3.48 20.83 13.69
N THR A 134 2.61 21.01 14.70
CA THR A 134 2.77 20.35 16.01
C THR A 134 2.26 18.92 15.99
N MET A 135 1.03 18.71 15.50
CA MET A 135 0.40 17.39 15.42
C MET A 135 1.11 16.48 14.40
N PHE A 136 1.58 17.06 13.29
CA PHE A 136 2.16 16.32 12.17
C PHE A 136 3.66 16.53 11.99
N ALA A 137 4.36 17.00 13.01
CA ALA A 137 5.82 17.23 13.00
C ALA A 137 6.60 16.02 12.46
N LYS A 138 6.20 14.80 12.82
CA LYS A 138 6.84 13.55 12.36
C LYS A 138 6.74 13.37 10.84
N HIS A 139 5.59 13.68 10.24
CA HIS A 139 5.37 13.56 8.80
C HIS A 139 6.23 14.58 8.05
N LEU A 140 6.22 15.84 8.49
CA LEU A 140 7.04 16.90 7.89
C LEU A 140 8.53 16.59 8.00
N ASN A 141 9.00 16.09 9.15
CA ASN A 141 10.39 15.70 9.32
C ASN A 141 10.79 14.51 8.44
N ALA A 142 9.91 13.51 8.29
CA ALA A 142 10.14 12.38 7.39
C ALA A 142 10.21 12.83 5.93
N TYR A 143 9.32 13.76 5.53
CA TYR A 143 9.30 14.31 4.18
C TYR A 143 10.54 15.15 3.86
N ARG A 144 10.96 16.02 4.79
CA ARG A 144 12.24 16.74 4.74
C ARG A 144 13.41 15.79 4.49
N LYS A 145 13.46 14.70 5.27
CA LYS A 145 14.51 13.69 5.16
C LYS A 145 14.44 12.98 3.80
N TYR A 146 13.24 12.61 3.34
CA TYR A 146 13.04 11.99 2.04
C TYR A 146 13.51 12.89 0.90
N GLN A 147 13.11 14.16 0.88
CA GLN A 147 13.57 15.12 -0.13
C GLN A 147 15.11 15.27 -0.10
N LEU A 148 15.70 15.37 1.09
CA LEU A 148 17.15 15.45 1.26
C LEU A 148 17.87 14.21 0.71
N ASP A 149 17.38 13.01 1.03
CA ASP A 149 17.99 11.75 0.61
C ASP A 149 17.86 11.57 -0.92
N ILE A 150 16.70 11.91 -1.51
CA ILE A 150 16.51 11.88 -2.96
C ILE A 150 17.44 12.87 -3.66
N ILE A 151 17.52 14.13 -3.21
CA ILE A 151 18.39 15.12 -3.86
C ILE A 151 19.86 14.72 -3.75
N LYS A 152 20.30 14.17 -2.62
CA LYS A 152 21.67 13.64 -2.48
C LYS A 152 21.96 12.55 -3.51
N LEU A 153 21.05 11.58 -3.67
CA LEU A 153 21.18 10.53 -4.69
C LEU A 153 21.28 11.12 -6.11
N LEU A 154 20.48 12.14 -6.43
CA LEU A 154 20.54 12.81 -7.74
C LEU A 154 21.85 13.56 -7.95
N LEU A 155 22.36 14.24 -6.92
CA LEU A 155 23.64 14.96 -6.97
C LEU A 155 24.82 14.00 -7.13
N ASP A 156 24.80 12.88 -6.39
CA ASP A 156 25.83 11.83 -6.46
C ASP A 156 25.84 11.18 -7.86
N ASP A 157 24.67 10.82 -8.39
CA ASP A 157 24.53 10.30 -9.76
C ASP A 157 25.02 11.29 -10.82
N ALA A 158 24.75 12.59 -10.61
CA ALA A 158 25.17 13.65 -11.54
C ALA A 158 26.64 14.08 -11.37
N ASN A 159 27.35 13.53 -10.37
CA ASN A 159 28.69 13.94 -9.98
C ASN A 159 28.78 15.47 -9.71
N ILE A 160 27.72 16.04 -9.11
CA ILE A 160 27.62 17.46 -8.76
C ILE A 160 27.88 17.62 -7.26
N THR A 161 28.87 18.45 -6.91
CA THR A 161 29.09 18.81 -5.51
C THR A 161 28.15 19.95 -5.10
N TYR A 162 27.45 19.76 -3.98
CA TYR A 162 26.57 20.78 -3.42
C TYR A 162 26.80 20.91 -1.92
N ASN A 163 26.86 22.15 -1.41
CA ASN A 163 27.07 22.38 0.01
C ASN A 163 25.84 21.92 0.81
N LEU A 164 26.04 21.02 1.78
CA LEU A 164 24.95 20.46 2.59
C LEU A 164 24.15 21.54 3.34
N SER A 165 24.80 22.58 3.85
CA SER A 165 24.12 23.67 4.56
C SER A 165 23.24 24.48 3.60
N GLN A 166 23.72 24.73 2.38
CA GLN A 166 22.91 25.40 1.35
C GLN A 166 21.73 24.52 0.92
N LEU A 167 21.95 23.22 0.74
CA LEU A 167 20.88 22.28 0.37
C LEU A 167 19.75 22.27 1.40
N ILE A 168 20.10 22.32 2.68
CA ILE A 168 19.12 22.39 3.76
C ILE A 168 18.32 23.70 3.70
N ILE A 169 18.96 24.83 3.36
CA ILE A 169 18.28 26.11 3.17
C ILE A 169 17.29 26.03 2.00
N ASP A 170 17.73 25.53 0.85
CA ASP A 170 16.88 25.44 -0.34
C ASP A 170 15.69 24.49 -0.12
N LEU A 171 15.91 23.38 0.58
CA LEU A 171 14.83 22.47 1.01
C LEU A 171 13.82 23.14 1.95
N ASN A 172 14.29 24.00 2.87
CA ASN A 172 13.40 24.77 3.72
C ASN A 172 12.53 25.73 2.89
N ASP A 173 13.12 26.37 1.87
CA ASP A 173 12.39 27.29 1.01
C ASP A 173 11.32 26.57 0.18
N ILE A 174 11.60 25.36 -0.31
CA ILE A 174 10.61 24.50 -0.97
C ILE A 174 9.45 24.18 -0.02
N ILE A 175 9.75 23.74 1.21
CA ILE A 175 8.70 23.39 2.18
C ILE A 175 7.90 24.61 2.59
N ASN A 176 8.54 25.78 2.74
CA ASN A 176 7.85 27.03 3.02
C ASN A 176 6.92 27.42 1.86
N PHE A 177 7.34 27.19 0.62
CA PHE A 177 6.52 27.40 -0.56
C PHE A 177 5.31 26.44 -0.59
N GLU A 178 5.53 25.15 -0.36
CA GLU A 178 4.45 24.15 -0.29
C GLU A 178 3.49 24.43 0.86
N THR A 179 3.98 24.88 2.01
CA THR A 179 3.18 25.28 3.17
C THR A 179 2.27 26.48 2.84
N LYS A 180 2.73 27.42 2.02
CA LYS A 180 1.91 28.55 1.55
C LYS A 180 0.86 28.12 0.52
N PHE A 181 1.15 27.07 -0.23
CA PHE A 181 0.24 26.54 -1.25
C PHE A 181 -0.88 25.68 -0.62
N ALA A 182 -0.58 24.98 0.49
CA ALA A 182 -1.54 24.24 1.29
C ALA A 182 -2.62 25.18 1.90
#